data_AF-A0A098PYC6-F1
#
_entry.id   AF-A0A098PYC6-F1
#
_cell.length_a   1.000
_cell.length_b   1.000
_cell.length_c   1.000
_cell.angle_alpha   90.00
_cell.angle_beta   90.00
_cell.angle_gamma   90.00
#
_symmetry.space_group_name_H-M   'P 1'
#
loop_
_entity.id
_entity.type
_entity.pdbx_description
1 polymer ?
#
loop_
_entity_poly.entity_id
_entity_poly.type
_entity_poly.pdbx_seq_one_letter_code
_entity_poly.pdbx_strand_id
1 'polypeptide(L)'
;MRQQSGLELAVGHLNASVGPVLTTGQLASALRAGSTRHLPASPIAVALISSLFAELPPNLILRCTVEAAADVQRVNELYREALADALPPVRAWETSVEHFL
;
A
#
# COMPACT_ATOMS: atom_id res chain seq x y z
N MET A 1 -20.76 5.50 15.62
CA MET A 1 -20.35 4.44 14.67
C MET A 1 -18.82 4.47 14.62
N ARG A 2 -18.13 3.40 15.02
CA ARG A 2 -16.66 3.33 14.85
C ARG A 2 -16.41 3.24 13.34
N GLN A 3 -15.70 4.20 12.76
CA GLN A 3 -15.25 4.06 11.38
C GLN A 3 -14.24 2.91 11.33
N GLN A 4 -14.48 1.89 10.50
CA GLN A 4 -13.57 0.76 10.32
C GLN A 4 -12.25 1.26 9.70
N SER A 5 -11.09 0.86 10.24
CA SER A 5 -9.77 1.38 9.81
C SER A 5 -9.50 1.07 8.33
N GLY A 6 -8.91 2.03 7.61
CA GLY A 6 -8.46 1.85 6.23
C GLY A 6 -7.39 0.77 6.13
N LEU A 7 -6.43 0.74 7.07
CA LEU A 7 -5.40 -0.30 7.13
C LEU A 7 -6.01 -1.70 7.35
N GLU A 8 -7.01 -1.84 8.23
CA GLU A 8 -7.71 -3.10 8.44
C GLU A 8 -8.46 -3.57 7.18
N LEU A 9 -9.12 -2.65 6.48
CA LEU A 9 -9.81 -2.93 5.22
C LEU A 9 -8.84 -3.36 4.12
N ALA A 10 -7.72 -2.62 3.97
CA ALA A 10 -6.69 -2.92 2.98
C ALA A 10 -6.07 -4.29 3.24
N VAL A 11 -5.65 -4.56 4.47
CA VAL A 11 -5.04 -5.85 4.83
C VAL A 11 -6.03 -7.00 4.71
N GLY A 12 -7.29 -6.80 5.10
CA GLY A 12 -8.34 -7.80 4.94
C GLY A 12 -8.56 -8.16 3.46
N HIS A 13 -8.56 -7.16 2.58
CA HIS A 13 -8.68 -7.36 1.13
C HIS A 13 -7.47 -8.09 0.55
N LEU A 14 -6.25 -7.60 0.80
CA LEU A 14 -5.03 -8.18 0.25
C LEU A 14 -4.79 -9.63 0.71
N ASN A 15 -5.19 -9.96 1.94
CA ASN A 15 -5.11 -11.32 2.46
C ASN A 15 -6.24 -12.25 1.97
N ALA A 16 -7.29 -11.74 1.32
CA ALA A 16 -8.53 -12.49 1.10
C ALA A 16 -8.32 -13.81 0.36
N SER A 17 -7.36 -13.88 -0.57
CA SER A 17 -7.08 -15.08 -1.37
C SER A 17 -5.96 -15.97 -0.83
N VAL A 18 -5.17 -15.49 0.14
CA VAL A 18 -3.94 -16.18 0.61
C VAL A 18 -3.90 -16.43 2.11
N GLY A 19 -4.92 -15.99 2.86
CA GLY A 19 -4.94 -16.07 4.31
C GLY A 19 -4.15 -14.95 4.99
N PRO A 20 -4.04 -14.94 6.33
CA PRO A 20 -3.50 -13.82 7.11
C PRO A 20 -1.97 -13.73 7.04
N VAL A 21 -1.43 -13.32 5.89
CA VAL A 21 0.02 -13.24 5.61
C VAL A 21 0.55 -11.83 5.88
N LEU A 22 -0.19 -10.81 5.46
CA LEU A 22 0.14 -9.40 5.69
C LEU A 22 -0.52 -8.89 6.97
N THR A 23 0.20 -8.12 7.76
CA THR A 23 -0.35 -7.42 8.94
C THR A 23 -0.51 -5.92 8.68
N THR A 24 -1.38 -5.25 9.44
CA THR A 24 -1.52 -3.78 9.37
C THR A 24 -0.23 -3.05 9.72
N GLY A 25 0.57 -3.58 10.66
CA GLY A 25 1.88 -3.04 11.02
C GLY A 25 2.90 -3.13 9.88
N GLN A 26 2.91 -4.23 9.13
CA GLN A 26 3.78 -4.39 7.96
C GLN A 26 3.37 -3.42 6.84
N LEU A 27 2.08 -3.33 6.54
CA LEU A 27 1.58 -2.38 5.54
C LEU A 27 1.93 -0.93 5.94
N ALA A 28 1.63 -0.52 7.17
CA ALA A 28 1.96 0.82 7.66
C ALA A 28 3.46 1.11 7.64
N SER A 29 4.29 0.12 7.92
CA SER A 29 5.76 0.27 7.85
C SER A 29 6.24 0.44 6.42
N ALA A 30 5.67 -0.27 5.45
CA ALA A 30 6.01 -0.13 4.03
C ALA A 30 5.61 1.25 3.50
N LEU A 31 4.40 1.73 3.85
CA LEU A 31 3.91 3.05 3.47
C LEU A 31 4.81 4.17 4.03
N ARG A 32 5.23 4.07 5.30
CA ARG A 32 6.15 5.03 5.91
C ARG A 32 7.55 4.99 5.30
N ALA A 33 8.05 3.78 5.02
CA ALA A 33 9.38 3.59 4.46
C ALA A 33 9.45 4.00 2.98
N GLY A 34 8.34 3.94 2.26
CA GLY A 34 8.30 4.10 0.81
C GLY A 34 8.98 2.96 0.06
N SER A 35 9.11 1.79 0.68
CA SER A 35 9.79 0.62 0.12
C SER A 35 9.45 -0.63 0.92
N THR A 36 9.53 -1.80 0.26
CA THR A 36 9.44 -3.13 0.87
C THR A 36 10.80 -3.78 1.10
N ARG A 37 11.90 -3.24 0.55
CA ARG A 37 13.24 -3.88 0.51
C ARG A 37 13.83 -4.19 1.88
N HIS A 38 13.49 -3.42 2.89
CA HIS A 38 14.01 -3.56 4.25
C HIS A 38 12.95 -4.05 5.23
N LEU A 39 11.78 -4.44 4.74
CA LEU A 39 10.71 -4.93 5.58
C LEU A 39 11.00 -6.38 5.99
N PRO A 40 10.92 -6.73 7.29
CA PRO A 40 10.97 -8.13 7.71
C PRO A 40 9.63 -8.81 7.37
N ALA A 41 9.44 -9.09 6.08
CA ALA A 41 8.23 -9.67 5.50
C ALA A 41 8.58 -10.87 4.62
N SER A 42 7.62 -11.80 4.50
CA SER A 42 7.73 -12.90 3.53
C SER A 42 7.62 -12.36 2.10
N PRO A 43 8.14 -13.08 1.09
CA PRO A 43 7.97 -12.70 -0.30
C PRO A 43 6.51 -12.52 -0.72
N ILE A 44 5.59 -13.30 -0.14
CA ILE A 44 4.15 -13.17 -0.38
C ILE A 44 3.63 -11.84 0.17
N ALA A 45 3.99 -11.48 1.42
CA ALA A 45 3.59 -10.20 1.99
C ALA A 45 4.13 -9.00 1.19
N VAL A 46 5.36 -9.09 0.67
CA VAL A 46 5.92 -8.08 -0.23
C VAL A 46 5.09 -7.96 -1.51
N ALA A 47 4.76 -9.09 -2.16
CA ALA A 47 3.93 -9.08 -3.36
C ALA A 47 2.54 -8.47 -3.12
N LEU A 48 1.91 -8.76 -1.98
CA LEU A 48 0.63 -8.15 -1.58
C LEU A 48 0.74 -6.64 -1.37
N ILE A 49 1.84 -6.17 -0.77
CA ILE A 49 2.07 -4.73 -0.59
C ILE A 49 2.26 -4.06 -1.96
N SER A 50 2.98 -4.68 -2.88
CA SER A 50 3.17 -4.13 -4.23
C SER A 50 1.88 -4.11 -5.05
N SER A 51 0.98 -5.09 -4.87
CA SER A 51 -0.30 -5.15 -5.60
C SER A 51 -1.34 -4.13 -5.10
N LEU A 52 -1.11 -3.53 -3.91
CA LEU A 52 -1.97 -2.51 -3.29
C LEU A 52 -2.47 -1.46 -4.29
N PHE A 53 -1.61 -0.94 -5.16
CA PHE A 53 -1.99 0.12 -6.12
C PHE A 53 -2.95 -0.37 -7.20
N ALA A 54 -2.83 -1.63 -7.61
CA ALA A 54 -3.71 -2.23 -8.61
C ALA A 54 -5.04 -2.73 -8.02
N GLU A 55 -5.03 -3.14 -6.75
CA GLU A 55 -6.19 -3.76 -6.10
C GLU A 55 -7.06 -2.78 -5.33
N LEU A 56 -6.48 -1.73 -4.76
CA LEU A 56 -7.20 -0.79 -3.88
C LEU A 56 -7.47 0.54 -4.59
N PRO A 57 -8.63 1.17 -4.33
CA PRO A 57 -8.91 2.48 -4.88
C PRO A 57 -8.02 3.54 -4.21
N PRO A 58 -7.57 4.60 -4.93
CA PRO A 58 -6.63 5.58 -4.40
C PRO A 58 -7.06 6.26 -3.10
N ASN A 59 -8.37 6.52 -2.92
CA ASN A 59 -8.89 7.10 -1.68
C ASN A 59 -8.68 6.20 -0.45
N LEU A 60 -8.72 4.88 -0.62
CA LEU A 60 -8.40 3.94 0.46
C LEU A 60 -6.90 3.92 0.76
N ILE A 61 -6.06 3.98 -0.28
CA ILE A 61 -4.60 4.07 -0.12
C ILE A 61 -4.19 5.36 0.60
N LEU A 62 -4.75 6.50 0.20
CA LEU A 62 -4.53 7.79 0.85
C LEU A 62 -4.99 7.78 2.30
N ARG A 63 -6.13 7.13 2.58
CA ARG A 63 -6.58 6.93 3.96
C ARG A 63 -5.59 6.08 4.78
N CYS A 64 -5.08 4.99 4.22
CA CYS A 64 -4.04 4.18 4.85
C CYS A 64 -2.76 4.97 5.08
N THR A 65 -2.42 5.88 4.17
CA THR A 65 -1.27 6.79 4.28
C THR A 65 -1.40 7.67 5.52
N VAL A 66 -2.57 8.29 5.71
CA VAL A 66 -2.86 9.11 6.89
C VAL A 66 -2.84 8.26 8.17
N GLU A 67 -3.49 7.10 8.18
CA GLU A 67 -3.54 6.21 9.35
C GLU A 67 -2.15 5.67 9.73
N ALA A 68 -1.26 5.47 8.75
CA ALA A 68 0.12 5.04 8.98
C ALA A 68 1.06 6.19 9.39
N ALA A 69 0.57 7.45 9.45
CA ALA A 69 1.41 8.64 9.57
C ALA A 69 2.55 8.66 8.53
N ALA A 70 2.23 8.22 7.31
CA ALA A 70 3.12 8.25 6.16
C ALA A 70 2.90 9.51 5.33
N ASP A 71 3.85 9.78 4.43
CA ASP A 71 3.80 10.89 3.49
C ASP A 71 3.46 10.38 2.08
N VAL A 72 2.68 11.15 1.30
CA VAL A 72 2.27 10.75 -0.05
C VAL A 72 3.47 10.55 -0.97
N GLN A 73 4.54 11.33 -0.80
CA GLN A 73 5.78 11.16 -1.56
C GLN A 73 6.43 9.81 -1.25
N ARG A 74 6.47 9.39 0.02
CA ARG A 74 6.96 8.05 0.43
C ARG A 74 6.10 6.95 -0.18
N VAL A 75 4.78 7.07 -0.12
CA VAL A 75 3.90 6.08 -0.74
C VAL A 75 4.06 6.03 -2.26
N ASN A 76 4.35 7.16 -2.90
CA ASN A 76 4.67 7.18 -4.32
C ASN A 76 6.06 6.59 -4.64
N GLU A 77 7.04 6.69 -3.75
CA GLU A 77 8.31 5.96 -3.86
C GLU A 77 8.08 4.44 -3.83
N LEU A 78 7.17 3.96 -2.97
CA LEU A 78 6.75 2.55 -2.95
C LEU A 78 6.07 2.13 -4.27
N TYR A 79 5.22 2.99 -4.84
CA TYR A 79 4.63 2.75 -6.17
C TYR A 79 5.71 2.64 -7.25
N ARG A 80 6.70 3.54 -7.23
CA ARG A 80 7.82 3.50 -8.20
C ARG A 80 8.69 2.26 -8.05
N GLU A 81 8.88 1.76 -6.83
CA GLU A 81 9.51 0.47 -6.58
C GLU A 81 8.68 -0.67 -7.22
N ALA A 82 7.37 -0.69 -7.00
CA ALA A 82 6.49 -1.70 -7.60
C ALA A 82 6.50 -1.64 -9.14
N LEU A 83 6.55 -0.45 -9.75
CA LEU A 83 6.71 -0.28 -11.19
C LEU A 83 8.02 -0.88 -11.70
N ALA A 84 9.13 -0.67 -10.98
CA ALA A 84 10.41 -1.27 -11.31
C ALA A 84 10.37 -2.81 -11.20
N ASP A 85 9.54 -3.32 -10.31
CA ASP A 85 9.28 -4.75 -10.08
C ASP A 85 8.11 -5.29 -10.94
N ALA A 86 7.87 -4.66 -12.10
CA ALA A 86 6.92 -5.07 -13.15
C ALA A 86 5.43 -4.91 -12.85
N LEU A 87 5.04 -4.08 -11.87
CA LEU A 87 3.67 -3.60 -11.77
C LEU A 87 3.33 -2.76 -13.02
N PRO A 88 2.18 -2.99 -13.69
CA PRO A 88 1.72 -2.10 -14.75
C PRO A 88 1.39 -0.70 -14.22
N PRO A 89 1.47 0.35 -15.05
CA PRO A 89 1.04 1.70 -14.66
C PRO A 89 -0.42 1.73 -14.20
N VAL A 90 -0.67 2.31 -13.03
CA VAL A 90 -1.99 2.46 -12.43
C VAL A 90 -2.44 3.92 -12.58
N ARG A 91 -3.10 4.23 -13.70
CA ARG A 91 -3.59 5.58 -14.03
C ARG A 91 -4.41 6.24 -12.92
N ALA A 92 -5.24 5.46 -12.24
CA ALA A 92 -6.07 5.96 -11.14
C ALA A 92 -5.21 6.47 -9.98
N TRP A 93 -4.14 5.76 -9.61
CA TRP A 93 -3.18 6.21 -8.60
C TRP A 93 -2.41 7.44 -9.08
N GLU A 94 -1.80 7.37 -10.26
CA GLU A 94 -0.98 8.44 -10.84
C GLU A 94 -1.72 9.79 -10.88
N THR A 95 -2.97 9.77 -11.37
CA THR A 95 -3.82 10.97 -11.44
C THR A 95 -4.18 11.49 -10.05
N SER A 96 -4.38 10.60 -9.08
CA SER A 96 -4.78 10.99 -7.72
C SER A 96 -3.65 11.66 -6.94
N VAL A 97 -2.39 11.35 -7.25
CA VAL A 97 -1.24 11.91 -6.55
C VAL A 97 -0.54 13.06 -7.28
N GLU A 98 -0.92 13.35 -8.53
CA GLU A 98 -0.30 14.39 -9.35
C GLU A 98 -0.24 15.77 -8.66
N HIS A 99 -1.28 16.15 -7.93
CA HIS A 99 -1.33 17.44 -7.22
C HIS A 99 -0.52 17.49 -5.91
N PHE A 100 0.04 16.36 -5.49
CA PHE A 100 0.82 16.24 -4.25
C PHE A 100 2.33 16.14 -4.50
N LEU A 101 2.76 15.98 -5.76
CA LEU A 101 4.14 15.67 -6.16
C LEU A 101 4.83 16.82 -6.90
#